data_AF-A0A7X2PPW7-F1
#
_entry.id   AF-A0A7X2PPW7-F1
#
_cell.length_a   1.000
_cell.length_b   1.000
_cell.length_c   1.000
_cell.angle_alpha   90.00
_cell.angle_beta   90.00
_cell.angle_gamma   90.00
#
_symmetry.space_group_name_H-M   'P 1'
#
loop_
_entity.id
_entity.type
_entity.pdbx_description
1 polymer ?
#
loop_
_entity_poly.entity_id
_entity_poly.type
_entity_poly.pdbx_seq_one_letter_code
_entity_poly.pdbx_strand_id
1 'polypeptide(L)'
;MVNCPLCAAALDFDEEELDEGDELTCDECGEMVRVSSKEPLELAGVADDDDDDDDDDDESDEDFDDGEDGDDDPEEEEDDEENWH
;
A
#
# COMPACT_ATOMS: atom_id res chain seq x y z
N MET A 1 -11.53 -24.68 -24.20
CA MET A 1 -11.63 -24.89 -22.73
C MET A 1 -10.22 -24.91 -22.18
N VAL A 2 -9.85 -23.81 -21.53
CA VAL A 2 -8.57 -23.70 -20.85
C VAL A 2 -8.83 -23.75 -19.35
N ASN A 3 -7.85 -24.21 -18.58
CA ASN A 3 -7.97 -24.28 -17.14
C ASN A 3 -7.25 -23.09 -16.50
N CYS A 4 -7.83 -22.53 -15.45
CA CYS A 4 -7.16 -21.53 -14.66
C CYS A 4 -5.86 -22.11 -14.09
N PRO A 5 -4.70 -21.46 -14.30
CA PRO A 5 -3.42 -21.95 -13.79
C PRO A 5 -3.33 -21.91 -12.26
N LEU A 6 -4.22 -21.18 -11.59
CA LEU A 6 -4.20 -20.93 -10.15
C LEU A 6 -5.10 -21.91 -9.39
N CYS A 7 -6.35 -22.08 -9.84
CA CYS A 7 -7.35 -22.90 -9.16
C CYS A 7 -7.78 -24.16 -9.94
N ALA A 8 -7.22 -24.38 -11.14
CA ALA A 8 -7.58 -25.46 -12.07
C ALA A 8 -9.05 -25.47 -12.54
N ALA A 9 -9.81 -24.41 -12.26
CA ALA A 9 -11.18 -24.28 -12.74
C ALA A 9 -11.25 -24.24 -14.27
N ALA A 10 -12.35 -24.73 -14.83
CA ALA A 10 -12.61 -24.64 -16.26
C ALA A 10 -13.04 -23.21 -16.60
N LEU A 11 -12.27 -22.55 -17.46
CA LEU A 11 -12.58 -21.22 -17.93
C LEU A 11 -13.28 -21.31 -19.30
N ASP A 12 -14.44 -20.64 -19.40
CA ASP A 12 -15.32 -20.66 -20.58
C ASP A 12 -15.30 -19.26 -21.23
N PHE A 13 -14.18 -18.95 -21.88
CA PHE A 13 -14.01 -17.75 -22.70
C PHE A 13 -13.53 -18.10 -24.10
N ASP A 14 -13.80 -17.19 -25.05
CA ASP A 14 -13.50 -17.38 -26.47
C ASP A 14 -12.04 -17.06 -26.75
N GLU A 15 -11.23 -18.10 -26.95
CA GLU A 15 -9.79 -18.01 -27.21
C GLU A 15 -9.45 -17.23 -28.50
N GLU A 16 -10.40 -17.11 -29.43
CA GLU A 16 -10.24 -16.31 -30.66
C GLU A 16 -10.36 -14.81 -30.43
N GLU A 17 -11.01 -14.39 -29.32
CA GLU A 17 -11.16 -12.98 -28.95
C GLU A 17 -10.03 -12.48 -28.05
N LEU A 18 -9.23 -13.40 -27.52
CA LEU A 18 -8.11 -13.10 -26.61
C LEU A 18 -6.81 -12.89 -27.39
N ASP A 19 -6.07 -11.84 -27.03
CA ASP A 19 -4.74 -11.57 -27.60
C ASP A 19 -3.63 -11.76 -26.56
N GLU A 20 -2.39 -11.91 -27.03
CA GLU A 20 -1.23 -11.97 -26.13
C GLU A 20 -1.12 -10.68 -25.31
N GLY A 21 -1.17 -10.85 -24.00
CA GLY A 21 -1.18 -9.74 -23.06
C GLY A 21 -2.54 -9.40 -22.47
N ASP A 22 -3.63 -9.99 -22.94
CA ASP A 22 -4.96 -9.76 -22.36
C ASP A 22 -5.03 -10.23 -20.91
N GLU A 23 -5.68 -9.45 -20.06
CA GLU A 23 -5.83 -9.70 -18.63
C GLU A 23 -7.30 -10.00 -18.32
N LEU A 24 -7.53 -11.11 -17.64
CA LEU A 24 -8.83 -11.71 -17.38
C LEU A 24 -8.92 -12.00 -15.88
N THR A 25 -10.11 -11.92 -15.31
CA THR A 25 -10.33 -12.37 -13.93
C THR A 25 -10.99 -13.74 -13.94
N CYS A 26 -10.44 -14.68 -13.17
CA CYS A 26 -11.07 -15.98 -12.98
C CYS A 26 -12.33 -15.81 -12.10
N ASP A 27 -13.51 -16.18 -12.60
CA ASP A 27 -14.77 -16.07 -11.84
C ASP A 27 -14.82 -17.00 -10.61
N GLU A 28 -14.03 -18.08 -10.64
CA GLU A 28 -14.05 -19.13 -9.62
C GLU A 28 -13.13 -18.84 -8.43
N CYS A 29 -11.98 -18.20 -8.66
CA CYS A 29 -11.05 -17.84 -7.59
C CYS A 29 -10.85 -16.34 -7.40
N GLY A 30 -11.37 -15.50 -8.31
CA GLY A 30 -11.22 -14.05 -8.25
C GLY A 30 -9.85 -13.50 -8.64
N GLU A 31 -8.90 -14.37 -9.00
CA GLU A 31 -7.54 -13.94 -9.34
C GLU A 31 -7.42 -13.49 -10.80
N MET A 32 -6.51 -12.55 -11.03
CA MET A 32 -6.20 -12.04 -12.36
C MET A 32 -5.21 -12.97 -13.07
N VAL A 33 -5.53 -13.30 -14.32
CA VAL A 33 -4.72 -14.15 -15.19
C VAL A 33 -4.50 -13.44 -16.52
N ARG A 34 -3.31 -13.58 -17.08
CA ARG A 34 -2.90 -12.94 -18.31
C ARG A 34 -2.58 -13.97 -19.39
N VAL A 35 -2.96 -13.67 -20.63
CA VAL A 35 -2.61 -14.47 -21.81
C VAL A 35 -1.11 -14.29 -22.10
N SER A 36 -0.34 -15.36 -21.94
CA SER A 36 1.11 -15.38 -22.24
C SER A 36 1.43 -15.86 -23.65
N SER A 37 0.57 -16.68 -24.26
CA SER A 37 0.70 -17.17 -25.64
C SER A 37 -0.65 -17.62 -26.17
N LYS A 38 -0.83 -17.60 -27.50
CA LYS A 38 -2.07 -18.01 -28.19
C LYS A 38 -1.96 -19.26 -29.07
N GLU A 39 -0.74 -19.73 -29.34
CA GLU A 39 -0.50 -20.88 -30.21
C GLU A 39 0.59 -21.81 -29.61
N PRO A 40 0.31 -22.60 -28.57
CA PRO A 40 -0.99 -22.85 -27.89
C PRO A 40 -1.40 -21.76 -26.87
N LEU A 41 -2.68 -21.70 -26.51
CA LEU A 41 -3.17 -20.78 -25.49
C LEU A 41 -2.57 -21.13 -24.11
N GLU A 42 -1.77 -20.22 -23.58
CA GLU A 42 -1.17 -20.32 -22.24
C GLU A 42 -1.53 -19.10 -21.41
N LEU A 43 -1.90 -19.35 -20.14
CA LEU A 43 -2.23 -18.32 -19.17
C LEU A 43 -1.19 -18.29 -18.05
N ALA A 44 -0.84 -17.10 -17.59
CA ALA A 44 -0.01 -16.88 -16.42
C ALA A 44 -0.83 -16.15 -15.35
N GLY A 45 -0.66 -16.51 -14.08
CA GLY A 45 -1.23 -15.73 -12.99
C GLY A 45 -0.55 -14.37 -12.90
N VAL A 46 -1.33 -13.31 -12.77
CA VAL A 46 -0.84 -11.99 -12.37
C VAL A 46 -0.99 -11.97 -10.87
N ALA A 47 0.13 -12.07 -10.15
CA ALA A 47 0.10 -11.79 -8.72
C ALA A 47 -0.29 -10.31 -8.59
N ASP A 48 -1.47 -10.07 -8.04
CA ASP A 48 -1.89 -8.73 -7.63
C ASP A 48 -0.95 -8.36 -6.48
N ASP A 49 0.15 -7.68 -6.82
CA ASP A 49 1.06 -7.02 -5.87
C ASP A 49 0.36 -5.79 -5.29
N ASP A 50 -0.90 -5.93 -4.88
CA ASP A 50 -1.56 -5.04 -3.93
C ASP A 50 -1.15 -5.56 -2.54
N ASP A 51 0.16 -5.52 -2.30
CA ASP A 51 0.77 -5.59 -0.98
C ASP A 51 0.45 -4.24 -0.30
N ASP A 52 -0.83 -4.02 -0.03
CA ASP A 52 -1.31 -3.11 1.01
C ASP A 52 -1.13 -3.85 2.35
N ASP A 53 0.13 -4.18 2.68
CA ASP A 53 0.52 -4.53 4.05
C ASP A 53 0.70 -3.22 4.82
N ASP A 54 -0.45 -2.60 5.12
CA ASP A 54 -0.64 -1.68 6.24
C ASP A 54 -0.56 -2.50 7.54
N ASP A 55 0.66 -2.79 7.99
CA ASP A 55 0.99 -3.30 9.34
C ASP A 55 2.50 -3.03 9.51
N ASP A 56 3.08 -2.42 10.54
CA ASP A 56 2.67 -1.77 11.77
C ASP A 56 4.02 -1.21 12.28
N ASP A 57 3.99 -0.04 12.92
CA ASP A 57 4.92 0.33 14.00
C ASP A 57 6.45 0.29 13.75
N ASP A 58 7.05 1.46 13.50
CA ASP A 58 8.30 1.81 14.20
C ASP A 58 8.19 3.28 14.63
N GLU A 59 7.41 3.47 15.69
CA GLU A 59 7.51 4.63 16.55
C GLU A 59 8.97 4.84 17.01
N SER A 60 9.35 6.12 17.02
CA SER A 60 10.32 6.68 17.97
C SER A 60 11.81 6.36 17.76
N ASP A 61 12.55 7.37 17.33
CA ASP A 61 13.53 7.97 18.25
C ASP A 61 13.87 9.40 17.82
N GLU A 62 13.11 10.33 18.38
CA GLU A 62 13.40 11.76 18.37
C GLU A 62 14.53 12.05 19.37
N ASP A 63 15.77 11.65 19.07
CA ASP A 63 16.92 12.00 19.91
C ASP A 63 17.36 13.45 19.62
N PHE A 64 16.56 14.41 20.10
CA PHE A 64 16.94 15.81 20.24
C PHE A 64 17.54 15.99 21.64
N ASP A 65 18.83 15.69 21.77
CA ASP A 65 19.66 16.06 22.93
C ASP A 65 19.80 17.59 22.98
N ASP A 66 18.78 18.26 23.52
CA ASP A 66 18.86 19.64 24.01
C ASP A 66 19.12 19.58 25.52
N GLY A 67 20.37 19.26 25.84
CA GLY A 67 20.89 19.20 27.19
C GLY A 67 21.60 20.50 27.58
N GLU A 68 21.01 21.14 28.59
CA GLU A 68 21.68 21.87 29.67
C GLU A 68 21.64 23.40 29.58
N ASP A 69 20.52 23.92 30.11
CA ASP A 69 20.48 24.82 31.27
C ASP A 69 21.83 25.42 31.70
N GLY A 70 21.92 26.73 31.55
CA GLY A 70 22.85 27.55 32.32
C GLY A 70 22.15 28.82 32.75
N ASP A 71 21.73 28.81 34.03
CA ASP A 71 21.84 29.94 34.97
C ASP A 71 21.09 31.25 34.59
N ASP A 72 20.39 31.99 35.44
CA ASP A 72 20.46 32.24 36.89
C ASP A 72 19.40 33.36 37.08
N ASP A 73 18.26 33.04 37.70
CA ASP A 73 17.88 33.43 39.07
C ASP A 73 17.07 34.76 39.12
N PRO A 74 16.04 34.87 39.99
CA PRO A 74 14.86 35.71 39.79
C PRO A 74 14.94 37.07 40.52
N GLU A 75 13.75 37.70 40.65
CA GLU A 75 13.43 38.92 41.41
C GLU A 75 13.66 40.19 40.55
N GLU A 76 12.71 41.10 40.32
CA GLU A 76 11.85 41.79 41.28
C GLU A 76 10.57 42.28 40.54
N GLU A 77 9.38 41.92 41.01
CA GLU A 77 8.52 42.74 41.88
C GLU A 77 7.78 43.91 41.18
N GLU A 78 6.51 43.64 40.83
CA GLU A 78 5.29 44.40 41.13
C GLU A 78 5.05 45.85 40.59
N ASP A 79 3.75 46.11 40.35
CA ASP A 79 3.07 47.45 40.34
C ASP A 79 3.07 48.22 39.01
N ASP A 80 1.97 48.70 38.43
CA ASP A 80 0.53 48.60 38.65
C ASP A 80 -0.10 49.28 37.41
N GLU A 81 -1.14 48.64 36.89
CA GLU A 81 -2.26 49.21 36.14
C GLU A 81 -2.04 50.44 35.24
N GLU A 82 -1.99 50.12 33.95
CA GLU A 82 -2.25 51.02 32.83
C GLU A 82 -3.54 51.85 33.01
N ASN A 83 -3.35 53.09 33.44
CA ASN A 83 -4.31 54.18 33.33
C ASN A 83 -4.66 54.45 31.85
N TRP A 84 -5.70 53.81 31.33
CA TRP A 84 -6.37 54.19 30.07
C TRP A 84 -7.86 54.46 30.30
N HIS A 85 -8.22 55.76 30.32
CA HIS A 85 -9.52 56.29 29.92
C HIS A 85 -9.29 57.62 29.17
#